data_AF-A0A952URX6-F1
#
_entry.id   AF-A0A952URX6-F1
#
_cell.length_a   1.000
_cell.length_b   1.000
_cell.length_c   1.000
_cell.angle_alpha   90.00
_cell.angle_beta   90.00
_cell.angle_gamma   90.00
#
_symmetry.space_group_name_H-M   'P 1'
#
loop_
_entity.id
_entity.type
_entity.pdbx_description
1 polymer ?
#
loop_
_entity_poly.entity_id
_entity_poly.type
_entity_poly.pdbx_seq_one_letter_code
_entity_poly.pdbx_strand_id
1 'polypeptide(L)'
;PPRGRSLDVITVINHVQNGCLVIALDTPTGMNVDDGSTPGDVVSATMTLSVALPKVGVKPGGHVGRLFVGDLSLPAGLLEALRLPPVELPGFVTEVVS
;
A
#
# COMPACT_ATOMS: atom_id res chain seq x y z
N PRO A 1 15.49 -6.57 3.90
CA PRO A 1 14.46 -7.65 3.98
C PRO A 1 14.06 -7.91 5.44
N PRO A 2 12.80 -8.34 5.70
CA PRO A 2 12.33 -8.72 7.03
C PRO A 2 13.13 -9.88 7.63
N ARG A 3 13.29 -9.89 8.97
CA ARG A 3 14.00 -10.93 9.74
C ARG A 3 13.42 -11.04 11.15
N GLY A 4 13.73 -12.13 11.84
CA GLY A 4 13.30 -12.37 13.22
C GLY A 4 11.78 -12.20 13.36
N ARG A 5 11.34 -11.52 14.43
CA ARG A 5 9.91 -11.35 14.73
C ARG A 5 9.09 -10.74 13.60
N SER A 6 9.65 -9.80 12.83
CA SER A 6 8.93 -9.21 11.71
C SER A 6 8.70 -10.23 10.59
N LEU A 7 9.68 -11.11 10.34
CA LEU A 7 9.51 -12.21 9.40
C LEU A 7 8.46 -13.21 9.91
N ASP A 8 8.54 -13.59 11.19
CA ASP A 8 7.60 -14.53 11.81
C ASP A 8 6.14 -14.06 11.67
N VAL A 9 5.89 -12.75 11.88
CA VAL A 9 4.56 -12.16 11.72
C VAL A 9 4.11 -12.18 10.27
N ILE A 10 4.97 -11.85 9.31
CA ILE A 10 4.64 -11.92 7.88
C ILE A 10 4.27 -13.35 7.49
N THR A 11 5.03 -14.34 7.95
CA THR A 11 4.75 -15.76 7.71
C THR A 11 3.37 -16.16 8.23
N VAL A 12 3.01 -15.76 9.45
CA VAL A 12 1.69 -16.06 10.03
C VAL A 12 0.56 -15.39 9.25
N ILE A 13 0.69 -14.09 8.93
CA ILE A 13 -0.33 -13.35 8.16
C ILE A 13 -0.57 -14.02 6.80
N ASN A 14 0.52 -14.35 6.09
CA ASN A 14 0.43 -15.01 4.79
C ASN A 14 -0.19 -16.41 4.88
N HIS A 15 -0.02 -17.12 5.99
CA HIS A 15 -0.62 -18.44 6.16
C HIS A 15 -2.14 -18.38 6.33
N VAL A 16 -2.68 -17.32 6.96
CA VAL A 16 -4.12 -17.18 7.24
C VAL A 16 -4.91 -16.46 6.15
N GLN A 17 -4.25 -15.94 5.11
CA GLN A 17 -4.87 -15.08 4.07
C GLN A 17 -6.04 -15.74 3.31
N ASN A 18 -6.08 -17.07 3.23
CA ASN A 18 -7.16 -17.80 2.54
C ASN A 18 -8.47 -17.83 3.34
N GLY A 19 -8.45 -17.44 4.62
CA GLY A 19 -9.63 -17.37 5.48
C GLY A 19 -9.80 -16.04 6.20
N CYS A 20 -8.95 -15.05 5.92
CA CYS A 20 -8.92 -13.76 6.59
C CYS A 20 -8.65 -12.65 5.58
N LEU A 21 -9.38 -11.54 5.72
CA LEU A 21 -9.14 -10.34 4.94
C LEU A 21 -7.90 -9.61 5.47
N VAL A 22 -6.86 -9.48 4.64
CA VAL A 22 -5.63 -8.77 5.00
C VAL A 22 -5.66 -7.39 4.36
N ILE A 23 -5.67 -6.34 5.19
CA ILE A 23 -5.62 -4.95 4.75
C ILE A 23 -4.26 -4.36 5.13
N ALA A 24 -3.47 -3.99 4.12
CA ALA A 24 -2.19 -3.32 4.34
C ALA A 24 -2.35 -1.79 4.49
N LEU A 25 -1.78 -1.28 5.58
CA LEU A 25 -1.46 0.11 5.87
C LEU A 25 -0.37 0.67 4.95
N ASP A 26 -0.71 1.54 4.00
CA ASP A 26 0.21 2.26 3.13
C ASP A 26 0.91 1.44 2.03
N THR A 27 1.55 0.35 2.45
CA THR A 27 2.25 -0.63 1.61
C THR A 27 2.22 -1.99 2.31
N PRO A 28 2.21 -3.11 1.58
CA PRO A 28 2.43 -4.41 2.19
C PRO A 28 3.78 -4.48 2.90
N THR A 29 3.78 -4.86 4.18
CA THR A 29 5.01 -4.92 4.97
C THR A 29 6.03 -5.87 4.31
N GLY A 30 7.25 -5.37 4.11
CA GLY A 30 8.35 -6.09 3.45
C GLY A 30 8.63 -5.62 2.02
N MET A 31 7.71 -4.91 1.38
CA MET A 31 7.88 -4.32 0.06
C MET A 31 8.77 -3.07 0.11
N ASN A 32 9.62 -2.87 -0.91
CA ASN A 32 10.29 -1.61 -1.17
C ASN A 32 9.32 -0.64 -1.87
N VAL A 33 9.05 0.50 -1.25
CA VAL A 33 8.08 1.48 -1.74
C VAL A 33 8.58 2.29 -2.94
N ASP A 34 9.88 2.36 -3.18
CA ASP A 34 10.45 3.20 -4.24
C ASP A 34 10.34 2.52 -5.61
N ASP A 35 10.58 1.21 -5.66
CA ASP A 35 10.66 0.44 -6.91
C ASP A 35 9.73 -0.79 -6.97
N GLY A 36 9.09 -1.15 -5.86
CA GLY A 36 8.18 -2.30 -5.76
C GLY A 36 8.89 -3.63 -5.57
N SER A 37 10.22 -3.62 -5.39
CA SER A 37 11.00 -4.83 -5.15
C SER A 37 10.63 -5.50 -3.82
N THR A 38 10.75 -6.83 -3.80
CA THR A 38 10.44 -7.67 -2.64
C THR A 38 11.71 -8.41 -2.21
N PRO A 39 12.64 -7.75 -1.47
CA PRO A 39 13.97 -8.30 -1.18
C PRO A 39 13.96 -9.51 -0.23
N GLY A 40 12.78 -9.98 0.18
CA GLY A 40 12.49 -11.12 1.04
C GLY A 40 10.98 -11.29 1.13
N ASP A 41 10.48 -11.90 2.19
CA ASP A 41 9.04 -12.08 2.37
C ASP A 41 8.29 -10.76 2.51
N VAL A 42 7.10 -10.72 1.93
CA VAL A 42 6.18 -9.58 1.93
C VAL A 42 4.79 -10.07 2.30
N VAL A 43 4.04 -9.26 3.04
CA VAL A 43 2.62 -9.52 3.30
C VAL A 43 1.87 -9.59 1.97
N SER A 44 1.12 -10.65 1.71
CA SER A 44 0.15 -10.71 0.62
C SER A 44 -1.17 -10.12 1.11
N ALA A 45 -1.44 -8.87 0.75
CA ALA A 45 -2.65 -8.18 1.13
C ALA A 45 -3.80 -8.49 0.16
N THR A 46 -5.02 -8.61 0.68
CA THR A 46 -6.23 -8.58 -0.16
C THR A 46 -6.46 -7.19 -0.72
N MET A 47 -6.17 -6.16 0.10
CA MET A 47 -6.18 -4.76 -0.31
C MET A 47 -5.17 -3.93 0.46
N THR A 48 -4.74 -2.83 -0.14
CA THR A 48 -3.84 -1.84 0.45
C THR A 48 -4.50 -0.47 0.42
N LEU A 49 -4.54 0.23 1.55
CA LEU A 49 -4.92 1.64 1.61
C LEU A 49 -3.65 2.49 1.67
N SER A 50 -3.31 3.15 0.58
CA SER A 50 -2.16 4.06 0.55
C SER A 50 -2.46 5.34 1.33
N VAL A 51 -1.45 5.81 2.07
CA VAL A 51 -1.53 7.05 2.84
C VAL A 51 -1.02 8.20 1.97
N ALA A 52 -1.82 9.27 1.91
CA ALA A 52 -1.63 10.43 1.06
C ALA A 52 -1.76 10.11 -0.45
N LEU A 53 -0.67 9.67 -1.09
CA LEU A 53 -0.66 9.25 -2.49
C LEU A 53 0.04 7.89 -2.63
N PRO A 54 -0.30 7.09 -3.65
CA PRO A 54 0.40 5.85 -3.94
C PRO A 54 1.90 6.08 -4.11
N LYS A 55 2.69 5.25 -3.42
CA LYS A 55 4.15 5.24 -3.60
C LYS A 55 4.47 4.64 -4.97
N VAL A 56 5.58 5.05 -5.58
CA VAL A 56 5.96 4.67 -6.96
C VAL A 56 6.03 3.15 -7.14
N GLY A 57 6.54 2.43 -6.15
CA GLY A 57 6.62 0.97 -6.12
C GLY A 57 5.33 0.25 -5.73
N VAL A 58 4.32 0.96 -5.22
CA VAL A 58 3.07 0.37 -4.73
C VAL A 58 1.99 0.49 -5.81
N LYS A 59 1.82 -0.59 -6.57
CA LYS A 59 0.88 -0.67 -7.69
C LYS A 59 -0.19 -1.73 -7.44
N PRO A 60 -1.39 -1.59 -8.02
CA PRO A 60 -2.44 -2.62 -7.89
C PRO A 60 -1.95 -4.01 -8.35
N GLY A 61 -2.39 -5.05 -7.65
CA GLY A 61 -2.04 -6.45 -7.93
C GLY A 61 -0.88 -7.01 -7.10
N GLY A 62 -0.51 -8.26 -7.36
CA GLY A 62 0.55 -8.95 -6.61
C GLY A 62 0.32 -8.94 -5.10
N HIS A 63 1.35 -8.59 -4.32
CA HIS A 63 1.27 -8.47 -2.87
C HIS A 63 0.41 -7.28 -2.38
N VAL A 64 0.14 -6.29 -3.23
CA VAL A 64 -0.65 -5.09 -2.88
C VAL A 64 -2.15 -5.40 -2.91
N GLY A 65 -2.58 -6.39 -3.71
CA GLY A 65 -3.99 -6.68 -3.94
C GLY A 65 -4.69 -5.48 -4.59
N ARG A 66 -5.92 -5.19 -4.17
CA ARG A 66 -6.63 -3.97 -4.58
C ARG A 66 -6.00 -2.74 -3.92
N LEU A 67 -5.72 -1.69 -4.67
CA LEU A 67 -5.09 -0.48 -4.13
C LEU A 67 -6.11 0.63 -3.98
N PHE A 68 -6.10 1.30 -2.84
CA PHE A 68 -6.98 2.41 -2.53
C PHE A 68 -6.20 3.62 -2.05
N VAL A 69 -6.78 4.80 -2.23
CA VAL A 69 -6.33 6.06 -1.62
C VAL A 69 -7.51 6.64 -0.84
N GLY A 70 -7.24 7.06 0.39
CA GLY A 70 -8.22 7.75 1.22
C GLY A 70 -8.09 9.26 1.11
N ASP A 71 -9.20 9.98 1.22
CA ASP A 71 -9.19 11.42 1.47
C ASP A 71 -8.77 11.68 2.91
N LEU A 72 -7.52 12.12 3.06
CA LEU A 72 -6.93 12.50 4.35
C LEU A 72 -6.93 14.02 4.57
N SER A 73 -7.71 14.76 3.77
CA SER A 73 -7.80 16.23 3.84
C SER A 73 -6.44 16.91 3.72
N LEU A 74 -5.58 16.41 2.81
CA LEU A 74 -4.29 17.03 2.54
C LEU A 74 -4.49 18.47 2.03
N PRO A 75 -3.73 19.45 2.54
CA PRO A 75 -3.82 20.81 2.02
C PRO A 75 -3.47 20.86 0.53
N ALA A 76 -4.27 21.56 -0.29
CA ALA A 76 -4.03 21.65 -1.73
C ALA A 76 -2.61 22.16 -2.08
N GLY A 77 -2.11 23.13 -1.31
CA GLY A 77 -0.75 23.67 -1.48
C GLY A 77 0.38 22.67 -1.20
N LEU A 78 0.10 21.52 -0.56
CA LEU A 78 1.09 20.46 -0.34
C LEU A 78 1.52 19.82 -1.67
N LEU A 79 0.57 19.50 -2.54
CA LEU A 79 0.87 18.89 -3.84
C LEU A 79 1.61 19.88 -4.75
N GLU A 80 1.22 21.16 -4.70
CA GLU A 80 1.91 22.24 -5.42
C GLU A 80 3.37 22.38 -4.95
N ALA A 81 3.62 22.41 -3.64
CA ALA A 81 4.96 22.48 -3.07
C ALA A 81 5.84 21.28 -3.48
N LEU A 82 5.23 20.11 -3.68
CA LEU A 82 5.88 18.91 -4.18
C LEU A 82 5.97 18.83 -5.72
N ARG A 83 5.44 19.83 -6.43
CA ARG A 83 5.35 19.88 -7.90
C ARG A 83 4.61 18.67 -8.50
N LEU A 84 3.60 18.19 -7.77
CA LEU A 84 2.71 17.13 -8.22
C LEU A 84 1.44 17.72 -8.82
N PRO A 85 0.81 17.04 -9.80
CA PRO A 85 -0.49 17.44 -10.29
C PRO A 85 -1.53 17.40 -9.16
N PRO A 86 -2.53 18.29 -9.18
CA PRO A 86 -3.64 18.20 -8.25
C PRO A 86 -4.36 16.85 -8.44
N VAL A 87 -4.76 16.25 -7.32
CA VAL A 87 -5.49 14.97 -7.30
C VAL A 87 -6.88 15.23 -6.74
N GLU A 88 -7.90 14.96 -7.54
CA GLU A 88 -9.29 14.93 -7.08
C GLU A 88 -9.70 13.47 -6.87
N LEU A 89 -10.09 13.13 -5.65
CA LEU A 89 -10.61 11.81 -5.33
C LEU A 89 -12.14 11.82 -5.49
N PRO A 90 -12.74 10.92 -6.29
CA PRO A 90 -14.20 10.86 -6.50
C PRO A 90 -14.99 10.50 -5.24
N GLY A 91 -14.33 10.10 -4.15
CA GLY A 91 -14.95 9.87 -2.85
C GLY A 91 -13.92 9.72 -1.74
N PHE A 92 -14.41 9.55 -0.51
CA PHE A 92 -13.58 9.41 0.69
C PHE A 92 -12.57 8.25 0.60
N VAL A 93 -12.90 7.20 -0.16
CA VAL A 93 -11.97 6.13 -0.54
C VAL A 93 -12.13 5.90 -2.05
N THR A 94 -11.02 5.94 -2.77
CA THR A 94 -10.97 5.75 -4.22
C THR A 94 -10.07 4.56 -4.56
N GLU A 95 -10.57 3.63 -5.37
CA GLU A 95 -9.76 2.53 -5.91
C GLU A 95 -8.86 3.04 -7.04
N VAL A 96 -7.58 2.70 -6.96
CA VAL A 96 -6.60 2.98 -8.01
C VAL A 96 -6.64 1.83 -8.99
N VAL A 97 -7.05 2.13 -10.22
CA VAL A 97 -7.07 1.19 -11.34
C VAL A 97 -5.89 1.48 -12.28
N SER A 98 -5.24 0.43 -12.77
CA SER A 98 -4.16 0.50 -13.76
C SER A 98 -4.70 0.48 -15.19
#